data_AF-K9SK98-F1
#
_entry.id   AF-K9SK98-F1
#
_cell.length_a   1.000
_cell.length_b   1.000
_cell.length_c   1.000
_cell.angle_alpha   90.00
_cell.angle_beta   90.00
_cell.angle_gamma   90.00
#
_symmetry.space_group_name_H-M   'P 1'
#
loop_
_entity.id
_entity.type
_entity.pdbx_description
1 polymer ?
#
loop_
_entity_poly.entity_id
_entity_poly.type
_entity_poly.pdbx_seq_one_letter_code
_entity_poly.pdbx_strand_id
1 'polypeptide(L)'
;MSKLNRLILIAAVGYLPIPYIFNRVPGTTGTRRISISSKAIAATQSVGSVSCSSIDGSIQRHDEIILATIAKSRQGYEIYLREPTMQHRLILDPNRVITQASSSFDLDRQGNYSQWTDWNLIAYDRTPIKIGLDGRFVIEMMVSSRSVCSFEGIANLVNSESAGSVN
;
A
#
# COMPACT_ATOMS: atom_id res chain seq x y z
N MET A 1 -56.97 -14.83 39.77
CA MET A 1 -57.46 -14.05 40.93
C MET A 1 -56.49 -14.22 42.10
N SER A 2 -56.26 -13.16 42.89
CA SER A 2 -55.43 -13.02 44.12
C SER A 2 -53.92 -12.74 43.89
N LYS A 3 -53.51 -11.46 43.88
CA LYS A 3 -53.00 -10.58 44.99
C LYS A 3 -51.52 -10.83 45.32
N LEU A 4 -50.62 -9.95 44.85
CA LEU A 4 -50.06 -8.76 45.54
C LEU A 4 -49.10 -9.08 46.70
N ASN A 5 -47.81 -8.83 46.49
CA ASN A 5 -47.05 -7.99 47.42
C ASN A 5 -45.80 -7.39 46.76
N ARG A 6 -45.63 -6.10 46.97
CA ARG A 6 -44.49 -5.27 46.54
C ARG A 6 -43.35 -5.41 47.56
N LEU A 7 -42.10 -5.34 47.11
CA LEU A 7 -41.09 -4.59 47.84
C LEU A 7 -40.02 -4.06 46.88
N ILE A 8 -39.75 -2.78 47.02
CA ILE A 8 -38.79 -1.97 46.27
C ILE A 8 -37.47 -2.03 47.01
N LEU A 9 -36.34 -2.21 46.32
CA LEU A 9 -35.04 -1.80 46.84
C LEU A 9 -34.26 -1.05 45.74
N ILE A 10 -33.98 0.22 46.04
CA ILE A 10 -33.24 1.17 45.22
C ILE A 10 -31.76 0.95 45.52
N ALA A 11 -30.94 0.67 44.51
CA ALA A 11 -29.48 0.70 44.63
C ALA A 11 -28.95 1.88 43.80
N ALA A 12 -28.73 3.01 44.49
CA ALA A 12 -27.93 4.11 44.00
C ALA A 12 -26.46 3.82 44.37
N VAL A 13 -25.61 3.60 43.38
CA VAL A 13 -24.15 3.51 43.59
C VAL A 13 -23.56 4.87 43.26
N GLY A 14 -23.13 5.57 44.31
CA GLY A 14 -22.50 6.87 44.25
C GLY A 14 -21.11 6.81 43.62
N TYR A 15 -20.81 7.84 42.84
CA TYR A 15 -19.48 8.16 42.34
C TYR A 15 -18.60 8.64 43.50
N LEU A 16 -17.45 7.99 43.70
CA LEU A 16 -16.39 8.45 44.59
C LEU A 16 -15.53 9.50 43.85
N PRO A 17 -15.28 10.69 44.44
CA PRO A 17 -14.33 11.64 43.87
C PRO A 17 -12.88 11.25 44.20
N ILE A 18 -12.04 11.25 43.18
CA ILE A 18 -10.57 11.12 43.29
C ILE A 18 -10.01 12.44 43.83
N PRO A 19 -9.20 12.44 44.91
CA PRO A 19 -8.56 13.66 45.40
C PRO A 19 -7.41 14.06 44.47
N TYR A 20 -7.60 15.15 43.72
CA TYR A 20 -6.53 15.84 43.01
C TYR A 20 -5.70 16.66 44.00
N ILE A 21 -4.47 16.24 44.23
CA ILE A 21 -3.47 16.98 45.01
C ILE A 21 -3.04 18.21 44.19
N PHE A 22 -3.37 19.39 44.72
CA PHE A 22 -2.85 20.69 44.29
C PHE A 22 -1.37 20.80 44.67
N ASN A 23 -0.48 20.83 43.68
CA ASN A 23 0.82 21.46 43.84
C ASN A 23 0.86 22.73 42.99
N ARG A 24 0.78 23.87 43.67
CA ARG A 24 1.01 25.21 43.11
C ARG A 24 2.50 25.35 42.81
N VAL A 25 2.83 25.73 41.57
CA VAL A 25 4.07 26.44 41.26
C VAL A 25 3.67 27.76 40.59
N PRO A 26 4.09 28.93 41.11
CA PRO A 26 3.76 30.21 40.52
C PRO A 26 4.82 30.65 39.50
N GLY A 27 4.34 31.26 38.41
CA GLY A 27 5.10 32.24 37.64
C GLY A 27 5.81 31.71 36.39
N THR A 28 5.25 32.02 35.22
CA THR A 28 5.94 32.87 34.23
C THR A 28 5.00 33.21 33.07
N THR A 29 4.87 34.51 32.85
CA THR A 29 4.18 35.19 31.78
C THR A 29 4.75 34.77 30.42
N GLY A 30 3.93 34.20 29.54
CA GLY A 30 4.38 33.84 28.20
C GLY A 30 3.36 32.99 27.44
N THR A 31 2.22 33.58 27.06
CA THR A 31 1.30 32.96 26.09
C THR A 31 1.93 32.95 24.69
N ARG A 32 2.91 32.06 24.47
CA ARG A 32 3.22 31.58 23.13
C ARG A 32 2.04 30.74 22.68
N ARG A 33 1.12 31.34 21.91
CA ARG A 33 0.22 30.59 21.03
C ARG A 33 1.10 29.77 20.09
N ILE A 34 1.31 28.49 20.40
CA ILE A 34 1.75 27.52 19.41
C ILE A 34 0.55 27.32 18.49
N SER A 35 0.47 28.16 17.46
CA SER A 35 -0.40 27.90 16.32
C SER A 35 0.15 26.64 15.67
N ILE A 36 -0.50 25.51 15.90
CA ILE A 36 -0.22 24.26 15.20
C ILE A 36 -0.75 24.46 13.78
N SER A 37 0.00 25.22 12.99
CA SER A 37 -0.26 25.33 11.57
C SER A 37 0.13 24.01 10.92
N SER A 38 -0.62 23.73 9.86
CA SER A 38 -0.30 22.81 8.78
C SER A 38 -0.83 21.40 9.01
N LYS A 39 -2.02 21.16 8.44
CA LYS A 39 -2.28 19.89 7.73
C LYS A 39 -1.07 19.65 6.83
N ALA A 40 -0.11 18.88 7.30
CA ALA A 40 0.88 18.26 6.44
C ALA A 40 0.09 17.31 5.53
N ILE A 41 -0.16 17.76 4.30
CA ILE A 41 -0.52 16.85 3.23
C ILE A 41 0.69 15.92 3.15
N ALA A 42 0.56 14.70 3.67
CA ALA A 42 1.61 13.70 3.56
C ALA A 42 1.79 13.45 2.05
N ALA A 43 2.81 14.07 1.46
CA ALA A 43 3.23 13.73 0.12
C ALA A 43 3.45 12.22 0.11
N THR A 44 2.71 11.52 -0.75
CA THR A 44 2.86 10.07 -0.90
C THR A 44 4.31 9.85 -1.35
N GLN A 45 5.14 9.35 -0.45
CA GLN A 45 6.57 9.26 -0.70
C GLN A 45 6.80 8.25 -1.84
N SER A 46 7.48 8.68 -2.89
CA SER A 46 7.93 7.77 -3.95
C SER A 46 8.77 6.64 -3.35
N VAL A 47 8.49 5.42 -3.79
CA VAL A 47 9.21 4.19 -3.43
C VAL A 47 10.02 3.63 -4.59
N GLY A 48 10.03 4.31 -5.75
CA GLY A 48 10.69 3.85 -6.96
C GLY A 48 10.35 4.68 -8.19
N SER A 49 10.78 4.20 -9.35
CA SER A 49 10.54 4.83 -10.63
C SER A 49 10.16 3.80 -11.68
N VAL A 50 9.38 4.25 -12.68
CA VAL A 50 9.17 3.53 -13.93
C VAL A 50 9.71 4.38 -15.07
N SER A 51 10.36 3.72 -16.02
CA SER A 51 10.77 4.32 -17.28
C SER A 51 10.36 3.39 -18.42
N CYS A 52 9.51 3.86 -19.33
CA CYS A 52 9.11 3.12 -20.51
C CYS A 52 9.55 3.86 -21.76
N SER A 53 10.06 3.15 -22.74
CA SER A 53 10.42 3.72 -24.03
C SER A 53 10.05 2.83 -25.20
N SER A 54 9.88 3.43 -26.37
CA SER A 54 9.92 2.67 -27.62
C SER A 54 11.34 2.17 -27.87
N ILE A 55 11.49 1.05 -28.58
CA ILE A 55 12.81 0.46 -28.88
C ILE A 55 13.72 1.38 -29.69
N ASP A 56 13.16 2.35 -30.42
CA ASP A 56 13.88 3.38 -31.17
C ASP A 56 14.17 4.65 -30.32
N GLY A 57 13.74 4.66 -29.06
CA GLY A 57 13.92 5.76 -28.12
C GLY A 57 13.03 6.99 -28.36
N SER A 58 12.15 6.96 -29.38
CA SER A 58 11.32 8.11 -29.79
C SER A 58 10.24 8.51 -28.79
N ILE A 59 9.71 7.55 -28.02
CA ILE A 59 8.76 7.78 -26.94
C ILE A 59 9.47 7.44 -25.65
N GLN A 60 9.43 8.34 -24.68
CA GLN A 60 9.92 8.11 -23.33
C GLN A 60 8.89 8.60 -22.33
N ARG A 61 8.58 7.74 -21.36
CA ARG A 61 7.69 8.04 -20.24
C ARG A 61 8.45 7.71 -18.97
N HIS A 62 8.49 8.67 -18.06
CA HIS A 62 9.04 8.47 -16.73
C HIS A 62 7.98 8.88 -15.70
N ASP A 63 7.78 8.05 -14.68
CA ASP A 63 6.83 8.33 -13.61
C ASP A 63 7.34 7.74 -12.29
N GLU A 64 6.80 8.21 -11.18
CA GLU A 64 7.14 7.75 -9.84
C GLU A 64 6.25 6.57 -9.41
N ILE A 65 6.86 5.59 -8.77
CA ILE A 65 6.12 4.51 -8.10
C ILE A 65 5.77 5.00 -6.69
N ILE A 66 4.48 5.10 -6.39
CA ILE A 66 3.97 5.52 -5.08
C ILE A 66 3.66 4.34 -4.16
N LEU A 67 3.56 3.12 -4.71
CA LEU A 67 3.42 1.88 -3.95
C LEU A 67 4.05 0.72 -4.73
N ALA A 68 4.84 -0.09 -4.04
CA ALA A 68 5.37 -1.35 -4.54
C ALA A 68 5.19 -2.43 -3.48
N THR A 69 4.60 -3.56 -3.85
CA THR A 69 4.43 -4.71 -2.98
C THR A 69 4.85 -5.99 -3.69
N ILE A 70 5.36 -6.94 -2.91
CA ILE A 70 5.65 -8.30 -3.37
C ILE A 70 4.96 -9.24 -2.40
N ALA A 71 4.06 -10.06 -2.92
CA ALA A 71 3.32 -11.06 -2.16
C ALA A 71 3.58 -12.45 -2.73
N LYS A 72 3.47 -13.48 -1.87
CA LYS A 72 3.48 -14.87 -2.34
C LYS A 72 2.12 -15.18 -2.97
N SER A 73 2.12 -15.82 -4.12
CA SER A 73 0.91 -16.26 -4.83
C SER A 73 0.89 -17.78 -4.98
N ARG A 74 -0.22 -18.33 -5.50
CA ARG A 74 -0.29 -19.77 -5.86
C ARG A 74 0.66 -20.14 -7.00
N GLN A 75 1.06 -19.17 -7.82
CA GLN A 75 1.92 -19.37 -8.99
C GLN A 75 3.40 -19.10 -8.67
N GLY A 76 3.70 -18.54 -7.50
CA GLY A 76 5.05 -18.14 -7.09
C GLY A 76 4.96 -16.81 -6.34
N TYR A 77 5.17 -15.72 -7.07
CA TYR A 77 5.13 -14.36 -6.51
C TYR A 77 4.24 -13.45 -7.36
N GLU A 78 3.69 -12.43 -6.72
CA GLU A 78 2.98 -11.35 -7.37
C GLU A 78 3.61 -10.02 -6.96
N ILE A 79 4.00 -9.23 -7.94
CA ILE A 79 4.49 -7.86 -7.74
C ILE A 79 3.38 -6.93 -8.19
N TYR A 80 3.01 -6.01 -7.31
CA TYR A 80 2.06 -4.95 -7.63
C TYR A 80 2.75 -3.60 -7.47
N LEU A 81 2.69 -2.79 -8.53
CA LEU A 81 3.28 -1.47 -8.59
C LEU A 81 2.17 -0.46 -8.88
N ARG A 82 2.20 0.69 -8.23
CA ARG A 82 1.26 1.78 -8.47
C ARG A 82 2.00 3.08 -8.74
N GLU A 83 1.60 3.73 -9.81
CA GLU A 83 1.90 5.11 -10.19
C GLU A 83 0.67 6.00 -9.90
N PRO A 84 0.78 7.33 -10.00
CA PRO A 84 -0.37 8.22 -9.83
C PRO A 84 -1.54 7.91 -10.77
N THR A 85 -1.24 7.51 -12.01
CA THR A 85 -2.23 7.32 -13.08
C THR A 85 -2.39 5.87 -13.52
N MET A 86 -1.56 4.96 -13.01
CA MET A 86 -1.49 3.59 -13.53
C MET A 86 -1.13 2.61 -12.42
N GLN A 87 -1.49 1.35 -12.63
CA GLN A 87 -0.99 0.25 -11.82
C GLN A 87 -0.49 -0.87 -12.72
N HIS A 88 0.46 -1.63 -12.20
CA HIS A 88 1.05 -2.80 -12.84
C HIS A 88 0.95 -3.99 -11.94
N ARG A 89 0.76 -5.15 -12.56
CA ARG A 89 0.79 -6.44 -11.89
C ARG A 89 1.68 -7.38 -12.68
N LEU A 90 2.68 -7.93 -12.02
CA LEU A 90 3.59 -8.93 -12.56
C LEU A 90 3.39 -10.23 -11.77
N ILE A 91 3.15 -11.33 -12.48
CA ILE A 91 3.06 -12.67 -11.90
C ILE A 91 4.32 -13.43 -12.23
N LEU A 92 4.95 -13.99 -11.21
CA LEU A 92 6.19 -14.70 -11.31
C LEU A 92 6.05 -16.15 -10.89
N ASP A 93 6.80 -17.01 -11.57
CA ASP A 93 6.96 -18.39 -11.15
C ASP A 93 7.81 -18.50 -9.86
N PRO A 94 7.95 -19.70 -9.26
CA PRO A 94 8.78 -19.89 -8.08
C PRO A 94 10.28 -19.59 -8.30
N ASN A 95 10.74 -19.56 -9.55
CA ASN A 95 12.11 -19.22 -9.92
C ASN A 95 12.29 -17.70 -10.12
N ARG A 96 11.24 -16.90 -9.88
CA ARG A 96 11.21 -15.43 -10.08
C ARG A 96 11.31 -15.01 -11.54
N VAL A 97 10.81 -15.83 -12.45
CA VAL A 97 10.65 -15.48 -13.86
C VAL A 97 9.26 -14.90 -14.08
N ILE A 98 9.16 -13.76 -14.78
CA ILE A 98 7.86 -13.17 -15.12
C ILE A 98 7.13 -14.08 -16.10
N THR A 99 5.93 -14.49 -15.72
CA THR A 99 5.02 -15.34 -16.51
C THR A 99 3.83 -14.58 -17.06
N GLN A 100 3.39 -13.52 -16.36
CA GLN A 100 2.35 -12.60 -16.81
C GLN A 100 2.70 -11.18 -16.37
N ALA A 101 2.35 -10.20 -17.18
CA ALA A 101 2.47 -8.79 -16.84
C ALA A 101 1.27 -8.05 -17.42
N SER A 102 0.70 -7.14 -16.64
CA SER A 102 -0.49 -6.38 -17.02
C SER A 102 -0.46 -4.98 -16.43
N SER A 103 -1.05 -4.02 -17.13
CA SER A 103 -1.24 -2.65 -16.63
C SER A 103 -2.70 -2.21 -16.69
N SER A 104 -3.07 -1.25 -15.86
CA SER A 104 -4.39 -0.61 -15.88
C SER A 104 -4.25 0.90 -15.75
N PHE A 105 -4.86 1.63 -16.69
CA PHE A 105 -4.74 3.08 -16.85
C PHE A 105 -5.97 3.85 -16.34
N ASP A 106 -7.14 3.21 -16.29
CA ASP A 106 -8.40 3.89 -16.03
C ASP A 106 -8.92 3.64 -14.62
N LEU A 107 -8.98 4.72 -13.83
CA LEU A 107 -9.83 4.78 -12.65
C LEU A 107 -11.30 4.88 -13.12
N ASP A 108 -12.15 3.98 -12.64
CA ASP A 108 -13.60 4.09 -12.77
C ASP A 108 -14.10 5.37 -12.09
N ARG A 109 -15.39 5.67 -12.25
CA ARG A 109 -16.02 6.84 -11.63
C ARG A 109 -15.98 6.81 -10.10
N GLN A 110 -15.58 5.69 -9.51
CA GLN A 110 -15.42 5.46 -8.07
C GLN A 110 -13.96 5.52 -7.63
N GLY A 111 -13.02 5.81 -8.53
CA GLY A 111 -11.59 5.90 -8.22
C GLY A 111 -10.88 4.55 -8.14
N ASN A 112 -11.41 3.50 -8.77
CA ASN A 112 -10.80 2.16 -8.82
C ASN A 112 -10.34 1.81 -10.23
N TYR A 113 -9.17 1.22 -10.36
CA TYR A 113 -8.68 0.76 -11.66
C TYR A 113 -9.58 -0.33 -12.26
N SER A 114 -10.10 -0.06 -13.46
CA SER A 114 -11.28 -0.76 -14.00
C SER A 114 -10.98 -1.95 -14.91
N GLN A 115 -9.85 -1.96 -15.63
CA GLN A 115 -9.49 -3.05 -16.55
C GLN A 115 -7.97 -3.26 -16.67
N TRP A 116 -7.54 -4.49 -16.40
CA TRP A 116 -6.16 -4.93 -16.64
C TRP A 116 -5.99 -5.29 -18.12
N THR A 117 -4.97 -4.68 -18.75
CA THR A 117 -4.52 -4.99 -20.11
C THR A 117 -3.21 -5.74 -20.02
N ASP A 118 -3.17 -6.96 -20.56
CA ASP A 118 -1.97 -7.79 -20.58
C ASP A 118 -0.93 -7.22 -21.54
N TRP A 119 0.33 -7.27 -21.11
CA TRP A 119 1.49 -6.95 -21.94
C TRP A 119 1.92 -8.17 -22.74
N ASN A 120 2.43 -7.92 -23.94
CA ASN A 120 2.95 -8.98 -24.79
C ASN A 120 4.42 -9.24 -24.46
N LEU A 121 4.66 -10.30 -23.71
CA LEU A 121 5.99 -10.71 -23.24
C LEU A 121 6.77 -11.56 -24.27
N ILE A 122 6.39 -11.58 -25.55
CA ILE A 122 7.03 -12.44 -26.57
C ILE A 122 8.55 -12.23 -26.68
N ALA A 123 9.03 -11.02 -26.42
CA ALA A 123 10.42 -10.65 -26.53
C ALA A 123 11.13 -10.57 -25.17
N TYR A 124 10.46 -10.92 -24.08
CA TYR A 124 11.08 -11.01 -22.77
C TYR A 124 11.94 -12.27 -22.69
N ASP A 125 13.20 -12.08 -22.28
CA ASP A 125 14.24 -13.12 -22.23
C ASP A 125 14.06 -14.14 -21.09
N ARG A 126 13.03 -13.95 -20.25
CA ARG A 126 12.73 -14.77 -19.07
C ARG A 126 13.84 -14.72 -18.01
N THR A 127 14.64 -13.67 -17.98
CA THR A 127 15.67 -13.49 -16.96
C THR A 127 15.03 -13.40 -15.57
N PRO A 128 15.40 -14.25 -14.60
CA PRO A 128 14.87 -14.16 -13.24
C PRO A 128 15.12 -12.79 -12.62
N ILE A 129 14.07 -12.19 -12.04
CA ILE A 129 14.23 -10.91 -11.34
C ILE A 129 15.00 -11.11 -10.04
N LYS A 130 15.79 -10.10 -9.68
CA LYS A 130 16.51 -10.06 -8.42
C LYS A 130 15.74 -9.15 -7.46
N ILE A 131 15.30 -9.73 -6.34
CA ILE A 131 14.70 -9.00 -5.22
C ILE A 131 15.68 -9.11 -4.05
N GLY A 132 16.18 -7.97 -3.58
CA GLY A 132 17.01 -7.87 -2.39
C GLY A 132 16.25 -8.21 -1.13
N LEU A 133 16.97 -8.59 -0.07
CA LEU A 133 16.35 -8.86 1.24
C LEU A 133 15.67 -7.62 1.85
N ASP A 134 16.10 -6.44 1.44
CA ASP A 134 15.53 -5.15 1.79
C ASP A 134 14.37 -4.72 0.87
N GLY A 135 13.92 -5.61 -0.02
CA GLY A 135 12.85 -5.35 -0.98
C GLY A 135 13.28 -4.57 -2.22
N ARG A 136 14.57 -4.24 -2.38
CA ARG A 136 15.06 -3.59 -3.60
C ARG A 136 14.85 -4.47 -4.82
N PHE A 137 14.34 -3.89 -5.91
CA PHE A 137 14.18 -4.59 -7.18
C PHE A 137 14.61 -3.69 -8.34
N VAL A 138 15.06 -4.35 -9.41
CA VAL A 138 15.22 -3.76 -10.74
C VAL A 138 14.66 -4.77 -11.73
N ILE A 139 13.70 -4.32 -12.54
CA ILE A 139 13.00 -5.13 -13.52
C ILE A 139 13.08 -4.40 -14.84
N GLU A 140 13.83 -4.94 -15.79
CA GLU A 140 13.85 -4.48 -17.17
C GLU A 140 13.20 -5.55 -18.02
N MET A 141 12.18 -5.17 -18.80
CA MET A 141 11.51 -6.10 -19.68
C MET A 141 10.89 -5.45 -20.91
N MET A 142 10.79 -6.23 -21.97
CA MET A 142 9.98 -5.89 -23.13
C MET A 142 8.50 -6.12 -22.81
N VAL A 143 7.71 -5.04 -22.89
CA VAL A 143 6.26 -5.06 -22.63
C VAL A 143 5.44 -5.16 -23.92
N SER A 144 6.11 -5.00 -25.06
CA SER A 144 5.59 -5.28 -26.39
C SER A 144 6.76 -5.63 -27.33
N SER A 145 6.48 -5.92 -28.59
CA SER A 145 7.52 -6.08 -29.63
C SER A 145 8.28 -4.79 -29.95
N ARG A 146 7.83 -3.63 -29.45
CA ARG A 146 8.37 -2.31 -29.78
C ARG A 146 8.55 -1.41 -28.55
N SER A 147 8.42 -1.93 -27.33
CA SER A 147 8.49 -1.14 -26.11
C SER A 147 9.20 -1.89 -25.00
N VAL A 148 10.07 -1.18 -24.28
CA VAL A 148 10.80 -1.66 -23.13
C VAL A 148 10.39 -0.81 -21.93
N CYS A 149 10.19 -1.43 -20.78
CA CYS A 149 10.00 -0.74 -19.51
C CYS A 149 11.02 -1.22 -18.49
N SER A 150 11.55 -0.27 -17.72
CA SER A 150 12.35 -0.49 -16.53
C SER A 150 11.56 -0.03 -15.31
N PHE A 151 11.55 -0.85 -14.27
CA PHE A 151 10.98 -0.56 -12.96
C PHE A 151 12.07 -0.75 -11.92
N GLU A 152 12.26 0.24 -11.07
CA GLU A 152 13.22 0.18 -9.98
C GLU A 152 12.61 0.74 -8.71
N GLY A 153 12.98 0.20 -7.56
CA GLY A 153 12.47 0.71 -6.30
C GLY A 153 12.67 -0.23 -5.12
N ILE A 154 11.95 0.06 -4.05
CA ILE A 154 11.91 -0.72 -2.82
C ILE A 154 10.46 -1.17 -2.60
N ALA A 155 10.23 -2.47 -2.60
CA ALA A 155 8.91 -3.03 -2.39
C ALA A 155 8.70 -3.52 -0.95
N ASN A 156 7.49 -3.34 -0.45
CA ASN A 156 7.06 -3.95 0.80
C ASN A 156 6.79 -5.44 0.59
N LEU A 157 7.51 -6.28 1.34
CA LEU A 157 7.30 -7.73 1.33
C LEU A 157 6.07 -8.05 2.18
N VAL A 158 5.00 -8.53 1.53
CA VAL A 158 3.76 -8.91 2.19
C VAL A 158 3.81 -10.41 2.46
N ASN A 159 4.01 -10.77 3.73
CA ASN A 159 3.93 -12.15 4.16
C ASN A 159 2.47 -12.60 4.15
N SER A 160 2.07 -13.35 3.12
CA SER A 160 0.73 -13.95 3.05
C SER A 160 0.65 -15.19 3.96
N GLU A 161 0.63 -14.99 5.29
CA GLU A 161 0.20 -16.00 6.25
C GLU A 161 -1.28 -15.79 6.60
N SER A 162 -2.15 -16.11 5.65
CA SER A 162 -3.59 -16.25 5.93
C SER A 162 -4.21 -17.33 5.04
N ALA A 163 -3.59 -18.52 5.05
CA ALA A 163 -4.33 -19.74 4.79
C ALA A 163 -5.13 -20.05 6.06
N GLY A 164 -6.43 -19.71 6.05
CA GLY A 164 -7.33 -20.09 7.11
C GLY A 164 -7.23 -21.59 7.38
N SER A 165 -6.87 -21.92 8.62
CA SER A 165 -7.08 -23.23 9.23
C SER A 165 -8.59 -23.46 9.29
N VAL A 166 -9.15 -24.13 8.28
CA VAL A 166 -10.45 -24.78 8.44
C VAL A 166 -10.13 -26.17 8.97
N ASN A 167 -10.42 -26.35 10.26
CA ASN A 167 -10.40 -27.62 10.98
C ASN A 167 -11.32 -28.66 10.33
#